data_AF-A0A9W2WE88-F1
#
_entry.id   AF-A0A9W2WE88-F1
#
_cell.length_a   1.000
_cell.length_b   1.000
_cell.length_c   1.000
_cell.angle_alpha   90.00
_cell.angle_beta   90.00
_cell.angle_gamma   90.00
#
_symmetry.space_group_name_H-M   'P 1'
#
loop_
_entity.id
_entity.type
_entity.pdbx_description
1 polymer ?
#
loop_
_entity_poly.entity_id
_entity_poly.type
_entity_poly.pdbx_seq_one_letter_code
_entity_poly.pdbx_strand_id
1 'polypeptide(L)'
;MRLAGPLRIVALVITVGLTWLVASILLGGPGGGFPRVQQLFASPENSVTAEPRARKYKCGLPQPCPEEHLAFRMVSGAANVIGPKICLEDRMLMSSVKDNVGRGLNIALVNDVNDLLKFIRPLHEGTLVFVASYDDPATKMNEETRKLFSDLGSKNVKDLAFRDSWVFVGAKGVQNKSPFEQQNKANRLFRQFLEGSGCQKSSSAPREETPPLASLFPQLPAAPRGLAREEQ
;
A
#
# COMPACT_ATOMS: atom_id res chain seq x y z
N MET A 1 -25.97 74.81 -16.92
CA MET A 1 -25.40 74.19 -18.14
C MET A 1 -25.80 72.73 -18.17
N ARG A 2 -26.29 72.27 -19.32
CA ARG A 2 -27.11 71.04 -19.47
C ARG A 2 -26.28 69.78 -19.20
N LEU A 3 -26.43 69.17 -18.01
CA LEU A 3 -25.88 67.85 -17.66
C LEU A 3 -26.39 66.69 -18.54
N ALA A 4 -27.31 66.98 -19.46
CA ALA A 4 -27.84 66.03 -20.43
C ALA A 4 -26.84 65.63 -21.53
N GLY A 5 -25.82 66.44 -21.80
CA GLY A 5 -24.79 66.16 -22.81
C GLY A 5 -23.92 64.94 -22.48
N PRO A 6 -23.16 64.97 -21.36
CA PRO A 6 -22.24 63.88 -21.03
C PRO A 6 -22.98 62.57 -20.72
N LEU A 7 -24.16 62.62 -20.09
CA LEU A 7 -24.94 61.43 -19.77
C LEU A 7 -25.44 60.70 -21.03
N ARG A 8 -25.82 61.45 -22.08
CA ARG A 8 -26.22 60.86 -23.37
C ARG A 8 -25.04 60.23 -24.12
N ILE A 9 -23.85 60.82 -24.02
CA ILE A 9 -22.64 60.25 -24.60
C ILE A 9 -22.28 58.93 -23.90
N VAL A 10 -22.35 58.89 -22.57
CA VAL A 10 -22.11 57.66 -21.80
C VAL A 10 -23.12 56.58 -22.16
N ALA A 11 -24.42 56.93 -22.25
CA ALA A 11 -25.45 55.98 -22.66
C ALA A 11 -25.19 55.43 -24.07
N LEU A 12 -24.80 56.28 -25.02
CA LEU A 12 -24.47 55.86 -26.39
C LEU A 12 -23.27 54.90 -26.42
N VAL A 13 -22.19 55.20 -25.70
CA VAL A 13 -21.01 54.33 -25.64
C VAL A 13 -21.35 52.95 -25.06
N ILE A 14 -22.16 52.90 -24.00
CA ILE A 14 -22.59 51.64 -23.39
C ILE A 14 -23.46 50.83 -24.37
N THR A 15 -24.41 51.48 -25.05
CA THR A 15 -25.27 50.77 -26.03
C THR A 15 -24.47 50.22 -27.19
N VAL A 16 -23.51 50.97 -27.73
CA VAL A 16 -22.64 50.51 -28.81
C VAL A 16 -21.78 49.33 -28.34
N GLY A 17 -21.17 49.42 -27.14
CA GLY A 17 -20.38 48.33 -26.57
C GLY A 17 -21.19 47.05 -26.33
N LEU A 18 -22.42 47.17 -25.82
CA LEU A 18 -23.31 46.03 -25.63
C LEU A 18 -23.78 45.44 -26.96
N THR A 19 -24.12 46.27 -27.95
CA THR A 19 -24.48 45.76 -29.29
C THR A 19 -23.31 45.06 -29.96
N TRP A 20 -22.07 45.56 -29.79
CA TRP A 20 -20.87 44.90 -30.29
C TRP A 20 -20.63 43.55 -29.60
N LEU A 21 -20.80 43.49 -28.28
CA LEU A 21 -20.65 42.25 -27.51
C LEU A 21 -21.70 41.20 -27.91
N VAL A 22 -22.96 41.59 -28.03
CA VAL A 22 -24.05 40.69 -28.43
C VAL A 22 -23.90 40.27 -29.89
N ALA A 23 -23.50 41.17 -30.79
CA ALA A 23 -23.17 40.82 -32.17
C ALA A 23 -22.00 39.85 -32.25
N SER A 24 -20.97 40.02 -31.42
CA SER A 24 -19.83 39.09 -31.35
C SER A 24 -20.23 37.70 -30.85
N ILE A 25 -21.22 37.60 -29.96
CA ILE A 25 -21.74 36.32 -29.46
C ILE A 25 -22.65 35.65 -30.48
N LEU A 26 -23.46 36.43 -31.21
CA LEU A 26 -24.46 35.91 -32.15
C LEU A 26 -23.89 35.62 -33.56
N LEU A 27 -22.89 36.39 -34.01
CA LEU A 27 -22.25 36.22 -35.32
C LEU A 27 -20.86 35.55 -35.22
N GLY A 28 -20.35 35.33 -34.00
CA GLY A 28 -19.08 34.65 -33.73
C GLY A 28 -19.16 33.13 -33.92
N GLY A 29 -19.26 32.70 -35.18
CA GLY A 29 -18.84 31.35 -35.59
C GLY A 29 -17.35 31.11 -35.30
N PRO A 30 -16.91 29.84 -35.23
CA PRO A 30 -15.67 29.45 -34.58
C PRO A 30 -14.43 29.93 -35.35
N GLY A 31 -13.79 31.01 -34.85
CA GLY A 31 -12.48 31.45 -35.33
C GLY A 31 -12.28 32.95 -35.28
N GLY A 32 -12.05 33.51 -34.10
CA GLY A 32 -11.74 34.94 -33.92
C GLY A 32 -11.23 35.24 -32.51
N GLY A 33 -9.91 35.25 -32.34
CA GLY A 33 -9.20 35.15 -31.07
C GLY A 33 -9.46 36.25 -30.02
N PHE A 34 -9.63 35.79 -28.78
CA PHE A 34 -9.08 36.42 -27.58
C PHE A 34 -8.06 35.45 -26.97
N PRO A 35 -6.74 35.74 -27.00
CA PRO A 35 -5.80 34.98 -26.21
C PRO A 35 -5.70 35.59 -24.80
N ARG A 36 -5.69 34.72 -23.79
CA ARG A 36 -4.88 34.90 -22.58
C ARG A 36 -5.41 35.80 -21.43
N VAL A 37 -6.67 35.61 -21.02
CA VAL A 37 -7.12 35.95 -19.63
C VAL A 37 -7.75 34.75 -18.90
N GLN A 38 -8.09 33.66 -19.60
CA GLN A 38 -8.54 32.41 -18.97
C GLN A 38 -7.42 31.55 -18.35
N GLN A 39 -6.15 31.97 -18.43
CA GLN A 39 -5.02 31.23 -17.84
C GLN A 39 -4.70 31.60 -16.39
N LEU A 40 -5.45 32.50 -15.75
CA LEU A 40 -5.27 32.83 -14.32
C LEU A 40 -6.37 32.25 -13.41
N PHE A 41 -7.42 31.63 -13.96
CA PHE A 41 -8.44 30.89 -13.21
C PHE A 41 -8.62 29.44 -13.66
N ALA A 42 -7.84 28.97 -14.64
CA ALA A 42 -7.70 27.55 -14.93
C ALA A 42 -6.73 26.92 -13.93
N SER A 43 -7.25 26.67 -12.72
CA SER A 43 -6.78 25.56 -11.90
C SER A 43 -6.73 24.31 -12.79
N PRO A 44 -5.69 23.47 -12.73
CA PRO A 44 -5.72 22.19 -13.42
C PRO A 44 -6.74 21.32 -12.69
N GLU A 45 -8.02 21.45 -13.06
CA GLU A 45 -8.86 20.26 -13.17
C GLU A 45 -8.15 19.41 -14.21
N ASN A 46 -7.33 18.47 -13.72
CA ASN A 46 -6.81 17.39 -14.51
C ASN A 46 -7.99 16.79 -15.25
N SER A 47 -8.06 17.13 -16.53
CA SER A 47 -8.74 16.40 -17.56
C SER A 47 -8.60 14.93 -17.22
N VAL A 48 -9.73 14.32 -16.86
CA VAL A 48 -9.91 12.88 -16.94
C VAL A 48 -9.92 12.58 -18.44
N THR A 49 -8.74 12.64 -19.06
CA THR A 49 -8.34 11.62 -20.00
C THR A 49 -8.47 10.36 -19.16
N ALA A 50 -9.61 9.69 -19.27
CA ALA A 50 -9.72 8.32 -18.83
C ALA A 50 -8.79 7.51 -19.73
N GLU A 51 -7.49 7.56 -19.41
CA GLU A 51 -6.68 6.35 -19.42
C GLU A 51 -7.61 5.24 -18.90
N PRO A 52 -7.77 4.11 -19.61
CA PRO A 52 -8.71 3.08 -19.19
C PRO A 52 -8.35 2.79 -17.75
N ARG A 53 -9.20 3.22 -16.80
CA ARG A 53 -8.93 3.08 -15.38
C ARG A 53 -8.72 1.60 -15.20
N ALA A 54 -7.45 1.18 -15.16
CA ALA A 54 -7.09 -0.22 -15.07
C ALA A 54 -7.93 -0.72 -13.90
N ARG A 55 -8.82 -1.69 -14.15
CA ARG A 55 -9.77 -2.15 -13.14
C ARG A 55 -8.92 -2.48 -11.92
N LYS A 56 -9.00 -1.61 -10.92
CA LYS A 56 -8.13 -1.70 -9.74
C LYS A 56 -8.57 -2.97 -9.05
N TYR A 57 -7.69 -3.96 -9.02
CA TYR A 57 -7.91 -5.19 -8.27
C TYR A 57 -7.84 -4.88 -6.77
N LYS A 58 -8.03 -5.91 -5.93
CA LYS A 58 -8.04 -5.76 -4.48
C LYS A 58 -6.86 -4.93 -3.97
N CYS A 59 -7.12 -4.01 -3.05
CA CYS A 59 -6.19 -3.02 -2.51
C CYS A 59 -5.55 -2.07 -3.54
N GLY A 60 -6.13 -1.96 -4.74
CA GLY A 60 -5.62 -1.13 -5.83
C GLY A 60 -4.39 -1.72 -6.51
N LEU A 61 -4.24 -3.04 -6.51
CA LEU A 61 -3.17 -3.73 -7.23
C LEU A 61 -3.34 -3.63 -8.75
N PRO A 62 -2.22 -3.63 -9.51
CA PRO A 62 -2.24 -3.55 -10.98
C PRO A 62 -2.71 -4.85 -11.64
N GLN A 63 -2.57 -5.99 -10.94
CA GLN A 63 -2.91 -7.33 -11.42
C GLN A 63 -3.67 -8.10 -10.32
N PRO A 64 -4.52 -9.07 -10.69
CA PRO A 64 -5.19 -9.92 -9.73
C PRO A 64 -4.19 -10.90 -9.10
N CYS A 65 -4.40 -11.22 -7.83
CA CYS A 65 -3.65 -12.30 -7.19
C CYS A 65 -4.16 -13.68 -7.64
N PRO A 66 -3.29 -14.69 -7.70
CA PRO A 66 -3.69 -16.08 -7.96
C PRO A 66 -4.58 -16.61 -6.83
N GLU A 67 -5.21 -17.77 -7.06
CA GLU A 67 -6.03 -18.44 -6.05
C GLU A 67 -5.21 -18.74 -4.78
N GLU A 68 -5.89 -18.76 -3.63
CA GLU A 68 -5.29 -18.96 -2.29
C GLU A 68 -4.25 -17.92 -1.85
N HIS A 69 -4.14 -16.79 -2.57
CA HIS A 69 -3.30 -15.66 -2.17
C HIS A 69 -4.13 -14.46 -1.76
N LEU A 70 -3.65 -13.79 -0.72
CA LEU A 70 -4.20 -12.56 -0.17
C LEU A 70 -3.48 -11.37 -0.81
N ALA A 71 -4.25 -10.49 -1.42
CA ALA A 71 -3.82 -9.21 -1.95
C ALA A 71 -3.56 -8.23 -0.81
N PHE A 72 -2.37 -7.64 -0.75
CA PHE A 72 -2.06 -6.60 0.22
C PHE A 72 -1.41 -5.39 -0.42
N ARG A 73 -1.63 -4.24 0.22
CA ARG A 73 -0.92 -2.99 -0.07
C ARG A 73 -0.68 -2.25 1.23
N MET A 74 0.56 -1.83 1.43
CA MET A 74 0.96 -1.07 2.59
C MET A 74 1.87 0.09 2.23
N VAL A 75 1.70 1.18 2.95
CA VAL A 75 2.42 2.43 2.73
C VAL A 75 2.92 2.93 4.09
N SER A 76 4.20 3.29 4.18
CA SER A 76 4.74 3.93 5.38
C SER A 76 4.20 5.34 5.55
N GLY A 77 4.30 5.88 6.76
CA GLY A 77 4.00 7.29 6.98
C GLY A 77 4.99 8.20 6.25
N ALA A 78 4.50 9.36 5.81
CA ALA A 78 5.30 10.43 5.25
C ALA A 78 5.44 11.54 6.29
N ALA A 79 6.66 11.68 6.82
CA ALA A 79 6.95 12.56 7.95
C ALA A 79 5.97 12.30 9.12
N ASN A 80 5.32 13.35 9.61
CA ASN A 80 4.36 13.36 10.71
C ASN A 80 2.96 13.85 10.28
N VAL A 81 2.71 13.93 8.97
CA VAL A 81 1.48 14.51 8.40
C VAL A 81 0.59 13.46 7.76
N ILE A 82 1.19 12.51 7.05
CA ILE A 82 0.47 11.42 6.41
C ILE A 82 0.84 10.15 7.15
N GLY A 83 -0.14 9.55 7.84
CA GLY A 83 0.06 8.29 8.52
C GLY A 83 0.11 7.10 7.56
N PRO A 84 0.59 5.96 8.03
CA PRO A 84 0.71 4.75 7.24
C PRO A 84 -0.67 4.21 6.86
N LYS A 85 -0.69 3.38 5.82
CA LYS A 85 -1.89 2.69 5.35
C LYS A 85 -1.58 1.21 5.19
N ILE A 86 -2.45 0.34 5.66
CA ILE A 86 -2.35 -1.11 5.46
C ILE A 86 -3.71 -1.61 4.99
N CYS A 87 -3.73 -2.18 3.79
CA CYS A 87 -4.87 -2.82 3.15
C CYS A 87 -4.57 -4.30 2.92
N LEU A 88 -5.54 -5.15 3.25
CA LEU A 88 -5.50 -6.58 2.96
C LEU A 88 -6.88 -7.00 2.44
N GLU A 89 -6.95 -7.69 1.30
CA GLU A 89 -8.20 -8.19 0.71
C GLU A 89 -9.30 -7.11 0.61
N ASP A 90 -8.95 -5.92 0.11
CA ASP A 90 -9.81 -4.72 0.04
C ASP A 90 -10.27 -4.15 1.39
N ARG A 91 -9.84 -4.73 2.51
CA ARG A 91 -10.13 -4.22 3.84
C ARG A 91 -8.99 -3.33 4.31
N MET A 92 -9.30 -2.05 4.49
CA MET A 92 -8.41 -1.11 5.13
C MET A 92 -8.29 -1.44 6.62
N LEU A 93 -7.18 -2.07 7.01
CA LEU A 93 -6.88 -2.44 8.39
C LEU A 93 -6.42 -1.23 9.19
N MET A 94 -5.51 -0.42 8.61
CA MET A 94 -4.94 0.75 9.26
C MET A 94 -4.89 1.93 8.29
N SER A 95 -5.28 3.11 8.78
CA SER A 95 -5.10 4.38 8.04
C SER A 95 -5.33 5.57 8.96
N SER A 96 -4.79 6.75 8.60
CA SER A 96 -5.13 8.02 9.27
C SER A 96 -6.63 8.32 9.30
N VAL A 97 -7.39 7.87 8.29
CA VAL A 97 -8.85 8.09 8.22
C VAL A 97 -9.61 7.23 9.24
N LYS A 98 -9.03 6.09 9.64
CA LYS A 98 -9.60 5.20 10.65
C LYS A 98 -9.18 5.57 12.08
N ASP A 99 -8.37 6.61 12.23
CA ASP A 99 -7.84 7.09 13.52
C ASP A 99 -7.21 5.98 14.38
N ASN A 100 -6.56 5.01 13.72
CA ASN A 100 -5.97 3.83 14.36
C ASN A 100 -4.48 3.67 14.06
N VAL A 101 -3.82 4.79 13.72
CA VAL A 101 -2.39 4.85 13.42
C VAL A 101 -1.70 5.88 14.32
N GLY A 102 -0.48 5.58 14.75
CA GLY A 102 0.29 6.43 15.66
C GLY A 102 1.78 6.44 15.34
N ARG A 103 2.48 7.41 15.94
CA ARG A 103 3.95 7.55 15.79
C ARG A 103 4.64 6.26 16.24
N GLY A 104 5.60 5.78 15.45
CA GLY A 104 6.34 4.55 15.73
C GLY A 104 6.02 3.42 14.75
N LEU A 105 5.81 2.23 15.28
CA LEU A 105 5.47 1.03 14.50
C LEU A 105 3.97 0.77 14.57
N ASN A 106 3.35 0.63 13.40
CA ASN A 106 1.94 0.25 13.27
C ASN A 106 1.91 -1.20 12.76
N ILE A 107 1.35 -2.11 13.56
CA ILE A 107 1.44 -3.56 13.35
C ILE A 107 0.04 -4.15 13.23
N ALA A 108 -0.24 -4.84 12.12
CA ALA A 108 -1.46 -5.62 11.92
C ALA A 108 -1.13 -7.11 11.89
N LEU A 109 -1.84 -7.90 12.69
CA LEU A 109 -1.69 -9.36 12.78
C LEU A 109 -2.89 -10.02 12.12
N VAL A 110 -2.64 -10.95 11.21
CA VAL A 110 -3.68 -11.64 10.45
C VAL A 110 -3.42 -13.14 10.47
N ASN A 111 -4.39 -13.90 10.99
CA ASN A 111 -4.36 -15.36 10.98
C ASN A 111 -5.18 -15.97 9.85
N ASP A 112 -6.23 -15.27 9.41
CA ASP A 112 -7.14 -15.66 8.33
C ASP A 112 -7.96 -14.42 7.91
N VAL A 113 -8.65 -14.47 6.76
CA VAL A 113 -9.32 -13.35 6.06
C VAL A 113 -10.26 -12.50 6.94
N ASN A 114 -10.69 -13.03 8.10
CA ASN A 114 -11.63 -12.37 9.00
C ASN A 114 -11.07 -12.03 10.40
N ASP A 115 -9.93 -12.59 10.81
CA ASP A 115 -9.42 -12.41 12.17
C ASP A 115 -8.22 -11.45 12.19
N LEU A 116 -8.53 -10.16 12.33
CA LEU A 116 -7.56 -9.14 12.74
C LEU A 116 -7.32 -9.31 14.25
N LEU A 117 -6.19 -9.93 14.61
CA LEU A 117 -5.81 -10.04 16.01
C LEU A 117 -5.33 -8.69 16.52
N LYS A 118 -6.15 -8.07 17.37
CA LYS A 118 -5.73 -6.91 18.15
C LYS A 118 -4.78 -7.39 19.25
N PHE A 119 -3.51 -7.00 19.13
CA PHE A 119 -2.47 -7.10 20.15
C PHE A 119 -2.10 -8.52 20.64
N ILE A 120 -0.84 -8.89 20.35
CA ILE A 120 0.08 -9.78 21.09
C ILE A 120 -0.57 -10.79 22.06
N ARG A 121 -1.50 -11.61 21.56
CA ARG A 121 -1.62 -12.99 22.04
C ARG A 121 -0.38 -13.75 21.53
N PRO A 122 0.03 -14.89 22.13
CA PRO A 122 1.10 -15.70 21.55
C PRO A 122 0.85 -15.88 20.05
N LEU A 123 1.78 -15.39 19.23
CA LEU A 123 1.70 -15.51 17.78
C LEU A 123 1.67 -17.00 17.46
N HIS A 124 0.56 -17.47 16.91
CA HIS A 124 0.47 -18.84 16.43
C HIS A 124 1.36 -18.97 15.19
N GLU A 125 1.83 -20.19 14.93
CA GLU A 125 2.51 -20.44 13.66
C GLU A 125 1.57 -20.14 12.49
N GLY A 126 2.11 -19.52 11.43
CA GLY A 126 1.31 -19.11 10.28
C GLY A 126 0.62 -17.75 10.40
N THR A 127 0.70 -17.05 11.54
CA THR A 127 0.25 -15.64 11.63
C THR A 127 1.09 -14.75 10.72
N LEU A 128 0.43 -14.01 9.83
CA LEU A 128 1.04 -12.95 9.03
C LEU A 128 1.12 -11.65 9.84
N VAL A 129 2.28 -10.99 9.79
CA VAL A 129 2.60 -9.77 10.52
C VAL A 129 2.91 -8.67 9.53
N PHE A 130 2.03 -7.68 9.42
CA PHE A 130 2.24 -6.48 8.58
C PHE A 130 2.71 -5.33 9.46
N VAL A 131 3.81 -4.68 9.08
CA VAL A 131 4.40 -3.58 9.82
C VAL A 131 4.62 -2.39 8.89
N ALA A 132 4.15 -1.23 9.32
CA ALA A 132 4.41 0.05 8.66
C ALA A 132 4.89 1.09 9.69
N SER A 133 6.02 1.71 9.40
CA SER A 133 6.60 2.80 10.19
C SER A 133 5.85 4.12 10.03
N TYR A 134 5.86 4.96 11.06
CA TYR A 134 5.35 6.33 11.03
C TYR A 134 6.24 7.28 11.85
N ASP A 135 6.79 8.31 11.20
CA ASP A 135 7.76 9.29 11.71
C ASP A 135 9.07 8.67 12.20
N ASP A 136 9.04 7.81 13.23
CA ASP A 136 10.24 7.30 13.88
C ASP A 136 10.03 5.89 14.48
N PRO A 137 10.46 4.82 13.77
CA PRO A 137 10.29 3.45 14.24
C PRO A 137 11.40 2.95 15.18
N ALA A 138 12.54 3.63 15.27
CA ALA A 138 13.76 3.05 15.85
C ALA A 138 14.05 3.50 17.29
N THR A 139 13.73 4.75 17.66
CA THR A 139 14.16 5.31 18.96
C THR A 139 13.59 4.59 20.19
N LYS A 140 12.41 3.98 20.07
CA LYS A 140 11.77 3.22 21.16
C LYS A 140 11.96 1.69 21.04
N MET A 141 12.79 1.22 20.11
CA MET A 141 12.93 -0.20 19.82
C MET A 141 14.10 -0.82 20.60
N ASN A 142 13.79 -1.85 21.40
CA ASN A 142 14.77 -2.61 22.17
C ASN A 142 15.39 -3.76 21.36
N GLU A 143 16.52 -4.30 21.82
CA GLU A 143 17.21 -5.43 21.18
C GLU A 143 16.34 -6.70 21.14
N GLU A 144 15.57 -6.97 22.20
CA GLU A 144 14.60 -8.07 22.23
C GLU A 144 13.54 -7.94 21.13
N THR A 145 13.05 -6.72 20.89
CA THR A 145 12.10 -6.43 19.82
C THR A 145 12.73 -6.63 18.44
N ARG A 146 13.98 -6.20 18.26
CA ARG A 146 14.74 -6.44 17.02
C ARG A 146 14.96 -7.92 16.77
N LYS A 147 15.22 -8.69 17.83
CA LYS A 147 15.33 -10.15 17.76
C LYS A 147 14.00 -10.79 17.35
N LEU A 148 12.89 -10.36 17.94
CA LEU A 148 11.56 -10.85 17.57
C LEU A 148 11.25 -10.65 16.08
N PHE A 149 11.53 -9.47 15.53
CA PHE A 149 11.34 -9.22 14.10
C PHE A 149 12.34 -9.97 13.22
N SER A 150 13.56 -10.22 13.71
CA SER A 150 14.52 -11.08 13.04
C SER A 150 13.98 -12.52 12.92
N ASP A 151 13.39 -13.04 14.00
CA ASP A 151 12.75 -14.37 14.04
C ASP A 151 11.48 -14.46 13.17
N LEU A 152 10.85 -13.31 12.87
CA LEU A 152 9.74 -13.21 11.91
C LEU A 152 10.22 -13.10 10.45
N GLY A 153 11.54 -13.06 10.21
CA GLY A 153 12.15 -13.06 8.89
C GLY A 153 12.69 -11.71 8.42
N SER A 154 12.76 -10.67 9.26
CA SER A 154 13.35 -9.38 8.87
C SER A 154 14.87 -9.44 8.75
N LYS A 155 15.40 -8.85 7.68
CA LYS A 155 16.83 -8.64 7.44
C LYS A 155 17.28 -7.29 7.99
N ASN A 156 16.45 -6.26 7.78
CA ASN A 156 16.83 -4.86 7.96
C ASN A 156 16.53 -4.32 9.36
N VAL A 157 15.78 -5.06 10.19
CA VAL A 157 15.43 -4.59 11.54
C VAL A 157 16.64 -4.32 12.43
N LYS A 158 17.78 -4.94 12.17
CA LYS A 158 19.03 -4.68 12.91
C LYS A 158 19.62 -3.30 12.57
N ASP A 159 19.44 -2.85 11.35
CA ASP A 159 20.04 -1.61 10.82
C ASP A 159 19.05 -0.43 10.80
N LEU A 160 17.85 -0.59 11.35
CA LEU A 160 16.86 0.49 11.46
C LEU A 160 17.35 1.62 12.34
N ALA A 161 17.43 2.82 11.76
CA ALA A 161 17.84 4.05 12.41
C ALA A 161 16.68 5.05 12.59
N PHE A 162 16.98 6.14 13.29
CA PHE A 162 16.04 7.22 13.57
C PHE A 162 15.41 7.76 12.28
N ARG A 163 14.06 7.76 12.24
CA ARG A 163 13.25 8.22 11.10
C ARG A 163 13.44 7.48 9.79
N ASP A 164 14.02 6.29 9.81
CA ASP A 164 13.98 5.43 8.64
C ASP A 164 12.53 5.09 8.30
N SER A 165 12.22 5.09 7.01
CA SER A 165 10.96 4.52 6.53
C SER A 165 11.17 3.03 6.33
N TRP A 166 10.25 2.24 6.86
CA TRP A 166 10.29 0.79 6.85
C TRP A 166 8.89 0.21 6.70
N VAL A 167 8.78 -0.78 5.82
CA VAL A 167 7.60 -1.60 5.59
C VAL A 167 8.05 -3.06 5.54
N PHE A 168 7.38 -3.92 6.31
CA PHE A 168 7.75 -5.33 6.44
C PHE A 168 6.51 -6.21 6.54
N VAL A 169 6.52 -7.33 5.81
CA VAL A 169 5.58 -8.44 6.02
C VAL A 169 6.39 -9.63 6.49
N GLY A 170 6.03 -10.19 7.65
CA GLY A 170 6.67 -11.38 8.21
C GLY A 170 5.66 -12.46 8.55
N ALA A 171 6.15 -13.63 8.94
CA ALA A 171 5.31 -14.71 9.44
C ALA A 171 6.01 -15.43 10.60
N LYS A 172 5.24 -15.90 11.58
CA LYS A 172 5.80 -16.69 12.68
C LYS A 172 6.10 -18.12 12.19
N GLY A 173 7.33 -18.58 12.44
CA GLY A 173 7.81 -19.90 12.03
C GLY A 173 8.42 -19.94 10.63
N VAL A 174 8.76 -18.79 10.04
CA VAL A 174 9.42 -18.73 8.74
C VAL A 174 10.90 -19.08 8.89
N GLN A 175 11.37 -20.10 8.16
CA GLN A 175 12.79 -20.50 8.18
C GLN A 175 13.66 -19.60 7.30
N ASN A 176 13.04 -18.97 6.29
CA ASN A 176 13.70 -18.09 5.34
C ASN A 176 13.35 -16.62 5.62
N LYS A 177 14.27 -15.72 5.27
CA LYS A 177 14.02 -14.28 5.37
C LYS A 177 12.85 -13.87 4.47
N SER A 178 12.04 -12.91 4.92
CA SER A 178 10.87 -12.46 4.17
C SER A 178 11.26 -11.81 2.83
N PRO A 179 10.52 -12.11 1.74
CA PRO A 179 10.69 -11.41 0.46
C PRO A 179 10.08 -10.00 0.47
N PHE A 180 9.19 -9.69 1.42
CA PHE A 180 8.43 -8.45 1.44
C PHE A 180 8.94 -7.50 2.54
N GLU A 181 10.13 -6.95 2.31
CA GLU A 181 10.75 -5.98 3.19
C GLU A 181 11.40 -4.85 2.39
N GLN A 182 11.09 -3.60 2.75
CA GLN A 182 11.74 -2.42 2.18
C GLN A 182 12.12 -1.44 3.30
N GLN A 183 13.31 -0.86 3.19
CA GLN A 183 13.81 0.18 4.07
C GLN A 183 14.35 1.34 3.23
N ASN A 184 14.07 2.56 3.64
CA ASN A 184 14.62 3.77 3.08
C ASN A 184 15.23 4.56 4.24
N LYS A 185 16.53 4.81 4.13
CA LYS A 185 17.26 5.53 5.16
C LYS A 185 16.82 6.99 5.19
N ALA A 186 16.71 7.54 6.39
CA ALA A 186 16.35 8.94 6.55
C ALA A 186 17.38 9.85 5.84
N ASN A 187 16.97 10.51 4.76
CA ASN A 187 17.74 11.57 4.12
C ASN A 187 17.01 12.91 4.32
N ARG A 188 17.74 13.98 4.63
CA ARG A 188 17.16 15.30 4.96
C ARG A 188 16.32 15.90 3.83
N LEU A 189 16.58 15.49 2.57
CA LEU A 189 15.99 16.09 1.38
C LEU A 189 14.77 15.32 0.83
N PHE A 190 14.61 14.04 1.16
CA PHE A 190 13.57 13.21 0.55
C PHE A 190 12.86 12.36 1.62
N ARG A 191 11.65 12.77 1.99
CA ARG A 191 10.75 12.03 2.89
C ARG A 191 9.72 11.28 2.05
N GLN A 192 10.19 10.36 1.21
CA GLN A 192 9.30 9.55 0.39
C GLN A 192 8.71 8.41 1.21
N PHE A 193 7.41 8.23 1.11
CA PHE A 193 6.73 7.05 1.64
C PHE A 193 7.24 5.82 0.90
N LEU A 194 7.44 4.73 1.65
CA LEU A 194 7.68 3.42 1.07
C LEU A 194 6.36 2.73 0.84
N GLU A 195 6.22 2.12 -0.33
CA GLU A 195 5.07 1.33 -0.69
C GLU A 195 5.48 -0.12 -0.94
N GLY A 196 4.83 -1.05 -0.26
CA GLY A 196 4.91 -2.48 -0.52
C GLY A 196 3.55 -3.00 -0.95
N SER A 197 3.48 -3.69 -2.07
CA SER A 197 2.24 -4.29 -2.56
C SER A 197 2.53 -5.65 -3.18
N GLY A 198 1.64 -6.61 -3.00
CA GLY A 198 1.82 -7.94 -3.54
C GLY A 198 0.74 -8.92 -3.12
N CYS A 199 1.03 -10.19 -3.39
CA CYS A 199 0.17 -11.32 -3.07
C CYS A 199 0.90 -12.22 -2.06
N GLN A 200 0.31 -12.44 -0.90
CA GLN A 200 0.84 -13.29 0.16
C GLN A 200 0.02 -14.57 0.23
N LYS A 201 0.64 -15.75 0.19
CA LYS A 201 -0.09 -17.03 0.33
C LYS A 201 -0.88 -17.05 1.64
N SER A 202 -2.14 -17.45 1.59
CA SER A 202 -2.99 -17.55 2.78
C SER A 202 -2.45 -18.62 3.72
N SER A 203 -2.50 -18.37 5.02
CA SER A 203 -2.25 -19.36 6.09
C SER A 203 -3.27 -20.50 6.09
N SER A 204 -4.45 -20.29 5.49
CA SER A 204 -5.47 -21.33 5.28
C SER A 204 -5.15 -22.27 4.12
N ALA A 205 -4.19 -21.90 3.24
CA ALA A 205 -3.74 -22.79 2.19
C ALA A 205 -2.99 -23.97 2.83
N PRO A 206 -3.18 -25.21 2.37
CA PRO A 206 -2.40 -26.35 2.86
C PRO A 206 -0.92 -25.97 2.83
N ARG A 207 -0.22 -26.12 3.97
CA ARG A 207 1.25 -26.16 3.93
C ARG A 207 1.57 -27.20 2.86
N GLU A 208 2.35 -26.80 1.87
CA GLU A 208 2.98 -27.76 0.98
C GLU A 208 3.97 -28.52 1.85
N GLU A 209 3.46 -29.51 2.58
CA GLU A 209 4.28 -30.52 3.21
C GLU A 209 5.01 -31.16 2.05
N THR A 210 6.27 -30.78 1.88
CA THR A 210 7.25 -31.61 1.19
C THR A 210 6.92 -33.05 1.54
N PRO A 211 6.56 -33.91 0.56
CA PRO A 211 6.19 -35.27 0.88
C PRO A 211 7.32 -35.88 1.70
N PRO A 212 7.03 -36.58 2.81
CA PRO A 212 8.08 -37.19 3.59
C PRO A 212 8.92 -38.05 2.64
N LEU A 213 10.25 -37.90 2.72
CA LEU A 213 11.26 -38.74 2.04
C LEU A 213 11.14 -40.25 2.37
N ALA A 214 10.05 -40.67 3.02
CA ALA A 214 9.71 -42.05 3.33
C ALA A 214 9.08 -42.81 2.17
N SER A 215 8.71 -42.18 1.05
CA SER A 215 8.11 -42.88 -0.10
C SER A 215 9.10 -43.36 -1.17
N LEU A 216 10.42 -43.29 -0.92
CA LEU A 216 11.47 -43.61 -1.92
C LEU A 216 12.33 -44.84 -1.60
N PHE A 217 12.02 -45.63 -0.57
CA PHE A 217 12.68 -46.92 -0.38
C PHE A 217 11.73 -48.09 -0.72
N PRO A 218 12.05 -48.89 -1.77
CA PRO A 218 11.41 -50.18 -1.97
C PRO A 218 11.65 -51.06 -0.74
N GLN A 219 10.59 -51.72 -0.27
CA GLN A 219 10.67 -52.69 0.82
C GLN A 219 11.72 -53.76 0.48
N LEU A 220 12.82 -53.77 1.24
CA LEU A 220 13.81 -54.84 1.18
C LEU A 220 13.13 -56.14 1.66
N PRO A 221 13.20 -57.25 0.91
CA PRO A 221 12.53 -58.48 1.30
C PRO A 221 13.12 -59.02 2.61
N ALA A 222 12.22 -59.44 3.50
CA ALA A 222 12.56 -60.00 4.80
C ALA A 222 13.47 -61.22 4.68
N ALA A 223 14.58 -61.21 5.41
CA ALA A 223 15.42 -62.39 5.62
C ALA A 223 14.63 -63.49 6.34
N PRO A 224 14.76 -64.77 5.95
CA PRO A 224 14.03 -65.85 6.60
C PRO A 224 14.55 -66.10 8.01
N ARG A 225 13.61 -66.21 8.96
CA ARG A 225 13.84 -66.63 10.35
C ARG A 225 14.30 -68.09 10.38
N GLY A 226 15.27 -68.36 11.25
CA GLY A 226 16.03 -69.59 11.32
C GLY A 226 15.24 -70.88 11.51
N LEU A 227 15.88 -71.98 11.06
CA LEU A 227 15.67 -73.31 11.63
C LEU A 227 16.43 -73.41 12.95
N ALA A 228 15.73 -73.85 13.98
CA ALA A 228 16.28 -74.32 15.24
C ALA A 228 16.34 -75.86 15.23
N ARG A 229 17.30 -76.40 16.02
CA ARG A 229 17.42 -77.81 16.51
C ARG A 229 17.73 -78.88 15.45
N GLU A 230 18.44 -79.97 15.73
CA GLU A 230 18.77 -80.74 16.95
C GLU A 230 19.96 -81.69 16.64
N GLU A 231 20.58 -82.26 17.69
CA GLU A 231 21.44 -83.49 17.80
C GLU A 231 22.31 -83.92 16.58
N GLN A 232 23.60 -84.21 16.70
CA GLN A 232 24.31 -85.08 17.65
C GLN A 232 25.82 -84.91 17.45
#